data_AF-A0A6P5PN82-F1
#
_entry.id   AF-A0A6P5PN82-F1
#
_cell.length_a   1.000
_cell.length_b   1.000
_cell.length_c   1.000
_cell.angle_alpha   90.00
_cell.angle_beta   90.00
_cell.angle_gamma   90.00
#
_symmetry.space_group_name_H-M   'P 1'
#
loop_
_entity.id
_entity.type
_entity.pdbx_description
1 polymer ?
#
loop_
_entity_poly.entity_id
_entity_poly.type
_entity_poly.pdbx_seq_one_letter_code
_entity_poly.pdbx_strand_id
1 'polypeptide(L)'
;MMFPLARYALNYLKTPSILKVVGRLKHSKASSETHDKYGNMMLISGTIFCLAGYTIYMTQMGVVWNLSPVGRVTPQEWKKK
;
A
#
# COMPACT_ATOMS: atom_id res chain seq x y z
N MET A 1 23.96 -15.97 -52.97
CA MET A 1 24.72 -16.67 -51.92
C MET A 1 24.49 -15.94 -50.61
N MET A 2 23.84 -16.59 -49.64
CA MET A 2 23.52 -15.96 -48.35
C MET A 2 24.78 -15.90 -47.49
N PHE A 3 25.14 -14.72 -46.97
CA PHE A 3 26.27 -14.53 -46.06
C PHE A 3 25.94 -15.13 -44.68
N PRO A 4 26.46 -16.30 -44.29
CA PRO A 4 26.18 -16.90 -42.99
C PRO A 4 26.64 -16.00 -41.83
N LEU A 5 27.70 -15.22 -42.05
CA LEU A 5 28.20 -14.23 -41.09
C LEU A 5 27.21 -13.08 -40.85
N ALA A 6 26.54 -12.59 -41.89
CA ALA A 6 25.52 -11.56 -41.76
C ALA A 6 24.31 -12.08 -40.95
N ARG A 7 23.94 -13.36 -41.13
CA ARG A 7 22.85 -14.00 -40.38
C ARG A 7 23.23 -14.25 -38.91
N TYR A 8 24.49 -14.57 -38.63
CA TYR A 8 25.02 -14.78 -37.28
C TYR A 8 25.12 -13.46 -36.51
N ALA A 9 25.65 -12.41 -37.15
CA ALA A 9 25.67 -11.05 -36.58
C ALA A 9 24.25 -10.52 -36.33
N LEU A 10 23.31 -10.78 -37.24
CA LEU A 10 21.91 -10.39 -37.06
C LEU A 10 21.24 -11.17 -35.91
N ASN A 11 21.51 -12.47 -35.76
CA ASN A 11 21.00 -13.26 -34.63
C ASN A 11 21.65 -12.88 -33.29
N TYR A 12 22.91 -12.45 -33.31
CA TYR A 12 23.60 -11.91 -32.14
C TYR A 12 22.96 -10.59 -31.67
N LEU A 13 22.60 -9.70 -32.61
CA LEU A 13 21.85 -8.47 -32.35
C LEU A 13 20.37 -8.73 -31.99
N LYS A 14 19.78 -9.78 -32.54
CA LYS A 14 18.42 -10.25 -32.24
C LYS A 14 18.41 -11.09 -30.97
N THR A 15 19.08 -10.61 -29.94
CA THR A 15 19.24 -11.33 -28.68
C THR A 15 17.91 -11.30 -27.92
N PRO A 16 17.30 -12.44 -27.58
CA PRO A 16 16.08 -12.49 -26.77
C PRO A 16 16.27 -11.83 -25.39
N SER A 17 17.51 -11.65 -24.93
CA SER A 17 17.84 -10.87 -23.73
C SER A 17 17.48 -9.40 -23.85
N ILE A 18 17.68 -8.75 -25.00
CA ILE A 18 17.34 -7.34 -25.21
C ILE A 18 15.82 -7.15 -25.15
N LEU A 19 15.07 -8.00 -25.87
CA LEU A 19 13.61 -7.97 -25.82
C LEU A 19 13.07 -8.27 -24.41
N LYS A 20 13.70 -9.19 -23.66
CA LYS A 20 13.37 -9.47 -22.25
C LYS A 20 13.71 -8.29 -21.32
N VAL A 21 14.79 -7.55 -21.58
CA VAL A 21 15.16 -6.36 -20.80
C VAL A 21 14.17 -5.21 -21.09
N VAL A 22 13.85 -4.97 -22.36
CA VAL A 22 12.85 -3.97 -22.75
C VAL A 22 11.46 -4.32 -22.19
N GLY A 23 11.06 -5.59 -22.25
CA GLY A 23 9.81 -6.06 -21.64
C GLY A 23 9.77 -5.82 -20.13
N ARG A 24 10.85 -6.16 -19.41
CA ARG A 24 10.98 -5.88 -17.98
C ARG A 24 10.96 -4.38 -17.66
N LEU A 25 11.63 -3.56 -18.47
CA LEU A 25 11.67 -2.12 -18.28
C LEU A 25 10.28 -1.49 -18.46
N LYS A 26 9.56 -1.88 -19.53
CA LYS A 26 8.17 -1.46 -19.75
C LYS A 26 7.25 -1.87 -18.61
N HIS A 27 7.40 -3.09 -18.08
CA HIS A 27 6.64 -3.52 -16.91
C HIS A 27 7.01 -2.76 -15.64
N SER A 28 8.29 -2.50 -15.39
CA SER A 28 8.72 -1.72 -14.22
C SER A 28 8.23 -0.27 -14.26
N LYS A 29 8.12 0.31 -15.46
CA LYS A 29 7.59 1.66 -15.66
C LYS A 29 6.09 1.72 -15.40
N ALA A 30 5.34 0.74 -15.89
CA ALA A 30 3.90 0.65 -15.62
C ALA A 30 3.58 0.48 -14.12
N SER A 31 4.44 -0.21 -13.35
CA SER A 31 4.29 -0.30 -11.89
C SER A 31 4.65 0.98 -11.14
N SER A 32 5.50 1.87 -11.69
CA SER A 32 5.76 3.19 -11.07
C SER A 32 4.64 4.19 -11.39
N GLU A 33 4.09 4.15 -12.60
CA GLU A 33 3.06 5.08 -13.07
C GLU A 33 1.78 5.07 -12.20
N THR A 34 1.45 3.94 -11.56
CA THR A 34 0.30 3.85 -10.65
C THR A 34 0.53 4.64 -9.36
N HIS A 35 1.71 4.51 -8.74
CA HIS A 35 2.09 5.25 -7.54
C HIS A 35 2.31 6.74 -7.85
N ASP A 36 2.84 7.06 -9.03
CA ASP A 36 3.03 8.44 -9.47
C ASP A 36 1.68 9.14 -9.71
N LYS A 37 0.72 8.44 -10.31
CA LYS A 37 -0.59 9.02 -10.67
C LYS A 37 -1.59 9.06 -9.52
N TYR A 38 -1.62 8.02 -8.68
CA TYR A 38 -2.66 7.84 -7.67
C TYR A 38 -2.12 7.70 -6.24
N GLY A 39 -0.81 7.50 -6.06
CA GLY A 39 -0.23 7.17 -4.76
C GLY A 39 -0.56 8.18 -3.68
N ASN A 40 -0.34 9.47 -3.95
CA ASN A 40 -0.63 10.53 -2.98
C ASN A 40 -2.14 10.62 -2.65
N MET A 41 -2.99 10.55 -3.68
CA MET A 41 -4.44 10.62 -3.50
C MET A 41 -4.95 9.43 -2.69
N MET A 42 -4.52 8.21 -3.01
CA MET A 42 -4.89 6.99 -2.28
C MET A 42 -4.35 7.00 -0.86
N LEU A 43 -3.13 7.51 -0.65
CA LEU A 43 -2.54 7.61 0.69
C LEU A 43 -3.34 8.57 1.57
N ILE A 44 -3.67 9.77 1.05
CA ILE A 44 -4.44 10.77 1.79
C ILE A 44 -5.85 10.24 2.08
N SER A 45 -6.56 9.74 1.05
CA SER A 45 -7.94 9.27 1.23
C SER A 45 -8.02 8.03 2.12
N GLY A 46 -7.09 7.09 1.97
CA GLY A 46 -6.99 5.89 2.81
C GLY A 46 -6.69 6.24 4.27
N THR A 47 -5.81 7.21 4.51
CA THR A 47 -5.49 7.70 5.87
C THR A 47 -6.72 8.33 6.52
N ILE A 48 -7.42 9.21 5.80
CA ILE A 48 -8.63 9.86 6.32
C ILE A 48 -9.71 8.81 6.60
N PHE A 49 -9.95 7.90 5.66
CA PHE A 49 -10.94 6.83 5.82
C PHE A 49 -10.65 5.96 7.04
N CYS A 50 -9.40 5.53 7.20
CA CYS A 50 -8.97 4.71 8.32
C CYS A 50 -9.17 5.43 9.65
N LEU A 51 -8.64 6.65 9.77
CA LEU A 51 -8.74 7.43 11.01
C LEU A 51 -10.20 7.75 11.37
N ALA A 52 -11.02 8.15 10.40
CA ALA A 52 -12.43 8.43 10.64
C ALA A 52 -13.19 7.18 11.11
N GLY A 53 -13.00 6.06 10.41
CA GLY A 53 -13.65 4.79 10.75
C GLY A 53 -13.28 4.30 12.16
N TYR A 54 -11.98 4.28 12.47
CA TYR A 54 -11.52 3.89 13.80
C TYR A 54 -11.95 4.88 14.88
N THR A 55 -11.95 6.19 14.62
CA THR A 55 -12.43 7.18 15.60
C THR A 55 -13.89 6.92 15.96
N ILE A 56 -14.74 6.71 14.94
CA ILE A 56 -16.16 6.39 15.16
C ILE A 56 -16.32 5.10 15.95
N TYR A 57 -15.57 4.05 15.61
CA TYR A 57 -15.59 2.79 16.35
C TYR A 57 -15.17 2.98 17.82
N MET A 58 -14.09 3.72 18.06
CA MET A 58 -13.53 3.93 19.39
C MET A 58 -14.43 4.77 20.29
N THR A 59 -15.13 5.77 19.75
CA THR A 59 -15.84 6.78 20.56
C THR A 59 -17.37 6.73 20.44
N GLN A 60 -17.92 6.40 19.27
CA GLN A 60 -19.35 6.57 18.98
C GLN A 60 -20.14 5.26 19.03
N MET A 61 -19.51 4.11 18.84
CA MET A 61 -20.20 2.81 18.79
C MET A 61 -20.53 2.22 20.18
N GLY A 62 -20.32 2.97 21.26
CA GLY A 62 -20.65 2.55 22.62
C GLY A 62 -19.76 1.42 23.16
N VAL A 63 -18.55 1.25 22.62
CA VAL A 63 -17.59 0.24 23.08
C VAL A 63 -17.17 0.57 24.52
N VAL A 64 -17.33 -0.40 25.44
CA VAL A 64 -16.92 -0.26 26.83
C VAL A 64 -15.46 -0.67 26.98
N TRP A 65 -14.58 0.32 27.10
CA TRP A 65 -13.13 0.12 27.21
C TRP A 65 -12.65 -0.29 28.60
N ASN A 66 -13.48 -0.14 29.64
CA ASN A 66 -13.15 -0.41 31.04
C ASN A 66 -11.76 0.14 31.46
N LEU A 67 -11.50 1.41 31.11
CA LEU A 67 -10.26 2.09 31.45
C LEU A 67 -10.09 2.20 32.97
N SER A 68 -8.84 2.36 33.40
CA SER A 68 -8.52 2.49 34.83
C SER A 68 -9.41 3.54 35.52
N PRO A 69 -10.01 3.23 36.69
CA PRO A 69 -10.86 4.18 37.42
C PRO A 69 -10.04 5.27 38.13
N VAL A 70 -8.72 5.07 38.29
CA VAL A 70 -7.84 5.98 39.04
C VAL A 70 -7.83 7.37 38.38
N GLY A 71 -8.18 8.40 39.16
CA GLY A 71 -8.27 9.77 38.69
C GLY A 71 -9.45 10.07 37.75
N ARG A 72 -10.37 9.11 37.55
CA ARG A 72 -11.56 9.25 36.68
C ARG A 72 -12.88 9.01 37.40
N VAL A 73 -12.91 8.10 38.38
CA VAL A 73 -14.11 7.69 39.10
C VAL A 73 -13.96 8.04 40.58
N THR A 74 -14.94 8.74 41.15
CA THR A 74 -15.01 8.99 42.60
C THR A 74 -15.54 7.74 43.31
N PRO A 75 -14.80 7.15 44.25
CA PRO A 75 -15.29 6.00 45.02
C PRO A 75 -16.57 6.35 45.79
N GLN A 76 -17.53 5.42 45.80
CA GLN A 76 -18.78 5.55 46.55
C GLN A 76 -18.90 4.40 47.55
N GLU A 77 -19.40 4.69 48.75
CA GLU A 77 -19.75 3.68 49.74
C GLU A 77 -20.82 2.73 49.17
N TRP A 78 -20.47 1.44 49.06
CA TRP A 78 -21.31 0.44 48.42
C TRP A 78 -22.34 -0.19 49.39
N LYS A 79 -22.11 -0.06 50.70
CA LYS A 79 -23.01 -0.58 51.74
C LYS A 79 -23.70 0.58 52.46
N LYS A 80 -25.04 0.57 52.46
CA LYS A 80 -25.82 1.46 53.33
C LYS A 80 -25.70 0.98 54.78
N LYS A 81 -25.53 1.93 55.71
CA LYS A 81 -25.55 1.66 57.16
C LYS A 81 -26.90 1.11 57.60
#